data_AF-A0A938MN40-F1
#
_entry.id   AF-A0A938MN40-F1
#
_cell.length_a   1.000
_cell.length_b   1.000
_cell.length_c   1.000
_cell.angle_alpha   90.00
_cell.angle_beta   90.00
_cell.angle_gamma   90.00
#
_symmetry.space_group_name_H-M   'P 1'
#
loop_
_entity.id
_entity.type
_entity.pdbx_description
1 polymer ?
#
loop_
_entity_poly.entity_id
_entity_poly.type
_entity_poly.pdbx_seq_one_letter_code
_entity_poly.pdbx_strand_id
1 'polypeptide(L)'
;MTMGIIVLAAALVFLAMTPVKPHAGLISFIILLFLRPNDLIPAVAAVPFVKMALGVTLLSVVLHWSRYQVIFLQLPHIKALLCFLMAMVASVPFSFWPGASFQTSVDFLKVVLLYFLIINLLTSPREVNQFLWAMLICACVLAVSAVRRYFAGEFEMAGIRIAGLVGGSFGDPNDLALSFVMLIPLAYFMSGASQS
;
A
#
# COMPACT_ATOMS: atom_id res chain seq x y z
N MET A 1 11.68 5.93 -23.66
CA MET A 1 12.40 6.95 -22.86
C MET A 1 11.44 7.97 -22.24
N THR A 2 10.51 8.53 -23.02
CA THR A 2 9.50 9.53 -22.59
C THR A 2 8.57 9.06 -21.46
N MET A 3 8.05 7.82 -21.52
CA MET A 3 7.10 7.31 -20.50
C MET A 3 7.74 7.12 -19.12
N GLY A 4 9.00 6.70 -19.06
CA GLY A 4 9.74 6.57 -17.78
C GLY A 4 10.04 7.92 -17.12
N ILE A 5 10.33 8.95 -17.93
CA ILE A 5 10.57 10.31 -17.44
C ILE A 5 9.30 10.93 -16.86
N ILE A 6 8.14 10.69 -17.50
CA ILE A 6 6.85 11.18 -17.00
C ILE A 6 6.50 10.53 -15.67
N VAL A 7 6.68 9.21 -15.54
CA VAL A 7 6.39 8.49 -14.29
C VAL A 7 7.34 8.90 -13.18
N LEU A 8 8.63 9.09 -13.48
CA LEU A 8 9.61 9.60 -12.55
C LEU A 8 9.26 11.02 -12.09
N ALA A 9 8.94 11.92 -13.02
CA ALA A 9 8.55 13.30 -12.71
C ALA A 9 7.27 13.35 -11.89
N ALA A 10 6.24 12.57 -12.23
CA ALA A 10 5.02 12.47 -11.44
C ALA A 10 5.32 11.97 -10.02
N ALA A 11 6.06 10.87 -9.88
CA ALA A 11 6.44 10.34 -8.56
C ALA A 11 7.22 11.36 -7.72
N LEU A 12 8.16 12.10 -8.33
CA LEU A 12 8.93 13.14 -7.66
C LEU A 12 8.08 14.36 -7.27
N VAL A 13 7.15 14.81 -8.12
CA VAL A 13 6.23 15.90 -7.81
C VAL A 13 5.29 15.52 -6.67
N PHE A 14 4.78 14.29 -6.66
CA PHE A 14 3.94 13.80 -5.56
C PHE A 14 4.74 13.65 -4.26
N LEU A 15 5.98 13.15 -4.32
CA LEU A 15 6.89 13.11 -3.18
C LEU A 15 7.21 14.52 -2.63
N ALA A 16 7.32 15.53 -3.49
CA ALA A 16 7.54 16.91 -3.09
C ALA A 16 6.30 17.57 -2.47
N MET A 17 5.09 17.12 -2.83
CA MET A 17 3.82 17.62 -2.26
C MET A 17 3.50 17.04 -0.88
N THR A 18 4.09 15.89 -0.52
CA THR A 18 3.91 15.20 0.77
C THR A 18 4.04 16.09 2.00
N PRO A 19 5.11 16.90 2.18
CA PRO A 19 5.25 17.77 3.35
C PRO A 19 4.19 18.88 3.42
N VAL A 20 3.59 19.26 2.29
CA VAL A 20 2.54 20.30 2.26
C VAL A 20 1.15 19.70 2.51
N LYS A 21 0.90 18.49 1.99
CA LYS A 21 -0.36 17.76 2.13
C LYS A 21 -0.08 16.29 2.48
N PRO A 22 0.04 15.96 3.77
CA PRO A 22 0.49 14.64 4.18
C PRO A 22 -0.44 13.49 3.75
N HIS A 23 -1.78 13.71 3.69
CA HIS A 23 -2.72 12.73 3.15
C HIS A 23 -2.47 12.40 1.66
N ALA A 24 -2.01 13.37 0.87
CA ALA A 24 -1.68 13.15 -0.55
C ALA A 24 -0.44 12.25 -0.68
N GLY A 25 0.48 12.34 0.29
CA GLY A 25 1.60 11.41 0.45
C GLY A 25 1.14 9.96 0.63
N LEU A 26 0.19 9.74 1.55
CA LEU A 26 -0.38 8.43 1.81
C LEU A 26 -1.12 7.85 0.59
N ILE A 27 -1.91 8.67 -0.11
CA ILE A 27 -2.58 8.27 -1.37
C ILE A 27 -1.54 7.87 -2.43
N SER A 28 -0.49 8.67 -2.58
CA SER A 28 0.60 8.39 -3.52
C SER A 28 1.32 7.10 -3.17
N PHE A 29 1.59 6.86 -1.88
CA PHE A 29 2.18 5.62 -1.40
C PHE A 29 1.31 4.41 -1.79
N ILE A 30 -0.01 4.47 -1.58
CA ILE A 30 -0.92 3.38 -1.98
C ILE A 30 -0.92 3.16 -3.50
N ILE A 31 -0.96 4.22 -4.30
CA ILE A 31 -0.93 4.10 -5.76
C ILE A 31 0.37 3.43 -6.21
N LEU A 32 1.51 3.85 -5.66
CA LEU A 32 2.81 3.24 -5.95
C LEU A 32 2.91 1.79 -5.46
N LEU A 33 2.26 1.48 -4.33
CA LEU A 33 2.23 0.12 -3.78
C LEU A 33 1.40 -0.83 -4.66
N PHE A 34 0.27 -0.39 -5.19
CA PHE A 34 -0.58 -1.21 -6.06
C PHE A 34 -0.02 -1.33 -7.47
N LEU A 35 0.39 -0.21 -8.08
CA LEU A 35 0.79 -0.19 -9.49
C LEU A 35 2.27 -0.54 -9.72
N ARG A 36 3.09 -0.50 -8.66
CA ARG A 36 4.53 -0.82 -8.66
C ARG A 36 5.23 -0.47 -10.00
N PRO A 37 5.36 0.82 -10.34
CA PRO A 37 5.89 1.25 -11.64
C PRO A 37 7.29 0.69 -11.95
N ASN A 38 8.05 0.31 -10.91
CA ASN A 38 9.35 -0.36 -11.02
C ASN A 38 9.31 -1.67 -11.79
N ASP A 39 8.24 -2.45 -11.65
CA ASP A 39 8.14 -3.74 -12.35
C ASP A 39 7.62 -3.53 -13.79
N LEU A 40 6.88 -2.44 -14.03
CA LEU A 40 6.26 -2.13 -15.33
C LEU A 40 7.20 -1.40 -16.29
N ILE A 41 8.12 -0.58 -15.76
CA ILE A 41 8.97 0.30 -16.55
C ILE A 41 10.44 -0.04 -16.26
N PRO A 42 11.13 -0.72 -17.19
CA PRO A 42 12.53 -1.11 -17.00
C PRO A 42 13.47 0.06 -16.67
N ALA A 43 13.18 1.25 -17.21
CA ALA A 43 14.00 2.45 -17.00
C ALA A 43 14.04 2.96 -15.55
N VAL A 44 13.07 2.56 -14.71
CA VAL A 44 13.00 2.99 -13.30
C VAL A 44 13.03 1.82 -12.32
N ALA A 45 13.30 0.59 -12.79
CA ALA A 45 13.28 -0.63 -11.98
C ALA A 45 14.20 -0.56 -10.74
N ALA A 46 15.33 0.16 -10.83
CA ALA A 46 16.28 0.33 -9.74
C ALA A 46 15.82 1.32 -8.65
N VAL A 47 14.79 2.15 -8.91
CA VAL A 47 14.38 3.22 -8.00
C VAL A 47 13.36 2.68 -7.00
N PRO A 48 13.62 2.69 -5.68
CA PRO A 48 12.70 2.09 -4.70
C PRO A 48 11.53 3.04 -4.34
N PHE A 49 10.69 3.44 -5.30
CA PHE A 49 9.61 4.44 -5.11
C PHE A 49 8.71 4.16 -3.91
N VAL A 50 8.28 2.91 -3.70
CA VAL A 50 7.41 2.54 -2.59
C VAL A 50 8.08 2.84 -1.23
N LYS A 51 9.38 2.52 -1.11
CA LYS A 51 10.16 2.81 0.11
C LYS A 51 10.37 4.31 0.30
N MET A 52 10.65 5.03 -0.78
CA MET A 52 10.80 6.49 -0.75
C MET A 52 9.51 7.19 -0.33
N ALA A 53 8.37 6.79 -0.91
CA ALA A 53 7.05 7.33 -0.55
C ALA A 53 6.70 7.06 0.90
N LEU A 54 6.96 5.85 1.40
CA LEU A 54 6.77 5.53 2.81
C LEU A 54 7.65 6.42 3.71
N GLY A 55 8.95 6.53 3.39
CA GLY A 55 9.90 7.31 4.16
C GLY A 55 9.57 8.81 4.20
N VAL A 56 9.23 9.40 3.06
CA VAL A 56 8.86 10.82 2.96
C VAL A 56 7.54 11.10 3.67
N THR A 57 6.57 10.18 3.58
CA THR A 57 5.28 10.31 4.29
C THR A 57 5.47 10.21 5.80
N LEU A 58 6.28 9.27 6.29
CA LEU A 58 6.64 9.18 7.70
C LEU A 58 7.38 10.43 8.19
N LEU A 59 8.36 10.90 7.42
CA LEU A 59 9.10 12.12 7.74
C LEU A 59 8.15 13.33 7.84
N SER A 60 7.19 13.43 6.93
CA SER A 60 6.18 14.50 6.97
C SER A 60 5.35 14.48 8.26
N VAL A 61 4.98 13.30 8.76
CA VAL A 61 4.27 13.19 10.05
C VAL A 61 5.15 13.63 11.21
N VAL A 62 6.42 13.22 11.19
CA VAL A 62 7.40 13.61 12.24
C VAL A 62 7.66 15.12 12.22
N LEU A 63 7.81 15.74 11.05
CA LEU A 63 8.03 17.18 10.91
C LEU A 63 6.83 18.02 11.37
N HIS A 64 5.62 17.46 11.27
CA HIS A 64 4.38 18.11 11.68
C HIS A 64 3.78 17.50 12.96
N TRP A 65 4.62 16.87 13.79
CA TRP A 65 4.20 16.12 14.97
C TRP A 65 3.33 16.94 15.95
N SER A 66 3.59 18.24 16.09
CA SER A 66 2.80 19.13 16.96
C SER A 66 1.36 19.36 16.47
N ARG A 67 1.12 19.19 15.16
CA ARG A 67 -0.19 19.36 14.52
C ARG A 67 -1.00 18.06 14.53
N TYR A 68 -0.32 16.93 14.42
CA TYR A 68 -0.93 15.61 14.52
C TYR A 68 -0.91 15.19 15.98
N GLN A 69 -1.94 15.59 16.75
CA GLN A 69 -2.14 15.13 18.12
C GLN A 69 -2.22 13.60 18.08
N VAL A 70 -1.13 12.94 18.42
CA VAL A 70 -0.96 11.50 18.25
C VAL A 70 -1.82 10.78 19.31
N ILE A 71 -3.13 10.69 19.06
CA ILE A 71 -4.10 9.87 19.81
C ILE A 71 -3.74 8.37 19.67
N PHE A 72 -2.73 8.05 18.84
CA PHE A 72 -2.27 6.71 18.51
C PHE A 72 -2.10 5.79 19.73
N LEU A 73 -1.52 6.25 20.84
CA LEU A 73 -1.31 5.38 22.01
C LEU A 73 -2.54 5.27 22.93
N GLN A 74 -3.61 6.01 22.67
CA GLN A 74 -4.81 6.02 23.52
C GLN A 74 -5.87 5.01 23.06
N LEU A 75 -5.85 4.59 21.79
CA LEU A 75 -6.83 3.63 21.26
C LEU A 75 -6.44 2.18 21.63
N PRO A 76 -7.39 1.37 22.14
CA PRO A 76 -7.11 0.00 22.59
C PRO A 76 -6.61 -0.90 21.45
N HIS A 77 -7.15 -0.72 20.24
CA HIS A 77 -6.75 -1.48 19.05
C HIS A 77 -5.27 -1.27 18.68
N ILE A 78 -4.73 -0.07 18.90
CA ILE A 78 -3.32 0.22 18.61
C ILE A 78 -2.42 -0.46 19.65
N LYS A 79 -2.81 -0.43 20.92
CA LYS A 79 -2.10 -1.17 21.97
C LYS A 79 -2.08 -2.66 21.70
N ALA A 80 -3.20 -3.23 21.25
CA ALA A 80 -3.28 -4.63 20.87
C ALA A 80 -2.34 -4.95 19.69
N LEU A 81 -2.32 -4.10 18.66
CA LEU A 81 -1.46 -4.26 17.50
C LEU A 81 0.04 -4.21 17.88
N LEU A 82 0.42 -3.25 18.73
CA LEU A 82 1.79 -3.14 19.23
C LEU A 82 2.17 -4.29 20.16
N CYS A 83 1.25 -4.74 21.01
CA CYS A 83 1.43 -5.91 21.86
C CYS A 83 1.67 -7.17 21.01
N PHE A 84 0.89 -7.34 19.94
CA PHE A 84 1.08 -8.44 19.01
C PHE A 84 2.43 -8.37 18.29
N LEU A 85 2.86 -7.19 17.81
CA LEU A 85 4.19 -7.01 17.24
C LEU A 85 5.30 -7.36 18.25
N MET A 86 5.16 -6.92 19.50
CA MET A 86 6.12 -7.26 20.56
C MET A 86 6.15 -8.77 20.83
N ALA A 87 4.99 -9.43 20.85
CA ALA A 87 4.90 -10.88 20.99
C ALA A 87 5.56 -11.60 19.81
N MET A 88 5.40 -11.11 18.58
CA MET A 88 6.10 -11.64 17.40
C MET A 88 7.62 -11.56 17.58
N VAL A 89 8.15 -10.38 17.92
CA VAL A 89 9.61 -10.21 18.12
C VAL A 89 10.12 -11.07 19.28
N ALA A 90 9.40 -11.11 20.40
CA ALA A 90 9.75 -11.91 21.56
C ALA A 90 9.74 -13.42 21.27
N SER A 91 8.92 -13.88 20.31
CA SER A 91 8.86 -15.28 19.89
C SER A 91 10.01 -15.71 18.97
N VAL A 92 10.72 -14.76 18.34
CA VAL A 92 11.79 -15.04 17.36
C VAL A 92 12.87 -15.98 17.89
N PRO A 93 13.43 -15.78 19.10
CA PRO A 93 14.48 -16.66 19.63
C PRO A 93 14.02 -18.09 19.86
N PHE A 94 12.72 -18.31 20.04
CA PHE A 94 12.11 -19.62 20.28
C PHE A 94 11.64 -20.31 19.00
N SER A 95 11.78 -19.64 17.85
CA SER A 95 11.33 -20.17 16.57
C SER A 95 12.32 -21.17 15.98
N PHE A 96 11.80 -22.13 15.21
CA PHE A 96 12.62 -23.10 14.48
C PHE A 96 13.54 -22.42 13.44
N TRP A 97 13.13 -21.27 12.90
CA TRP A 97 13.92 -20.50 11.94
C TRP A 97 13.94 -18.99 12.28
N PRO A 98 14.83 -18.57 13.20
CA PRO A 98 14.85 -17.20 13.71
C PRO A 98 14.99 -16.12 12.65
N GLY A 99 15.79 -16.37 11.60
CA GLY A 99 15.97 -15.42 10.50
C GLY A 99 14.67 -15.13 9.74
N ALA A 100 13.91 -16.17 9.39
CA ALA A 100 12.64 -16.03 8.71
C ALA A 100 11.58 -15.37 9.63
N SER A 101 11.50 -15.80 10.89
CA SER A 101 10.56 -15.22 11.87
C SER A 101 10.84 -13.74 12.16
N PHE A 102 12.11 -13.35 12.20
CA PHE A 102 12.48 -11.93 12.32
C PHE A 102 12.03 -11.14 11.09
N GLN A 103 12.27 -11.66 9.89
CA GLN A 103 11.83 -11.01 8.65
C GLN A 103 10.31 -10.83 8.61
N THR A 104 9.54 -11.84 9.02
CA THR A 104 8.08 -11.74 9.15
C THR A 104 7.66 -10.66 10.14
N SER A 105 8.38 -10.50 11.25
CA SER A 105 8.13 -9.42 12.23
C SER A 105 8.41 -8.03 11.63
N VAL A 106 9.45 -7.90 10.81
CA VAL A 106 9.76 -6.67 10.06
C VAL A 106 8.68 -6.38 9.02
N ASP A 107 8.16 -7.38 8.34
CA ASP A 107 7.06 -7.20 7.39
C ASP A 107 5.77 -6.78 8.10
N PHE A 108 5.49 -7.34 9.28
CA PHE A 108 4.37 -6.90 10.12
C PHE A 108 4.54 -5.46 10.64
N LEU A 109 5.76 -5.03 10.98
CA LEU A 109 6.04 -3.64 11.34
C LEU A 109 5.64 -2.66 10.21
N LYS A 110 5.82 -3.04 8.93
CA LYS A 110 5.36 -2.20 7.80
C LYS A 110 3.85 -2.00 7.81
N VAL A 111 3.08 -3.04 8.18
CA VAL A 111 1.62 -2.95 8.33
C VAL A 111 1.25 -2.02 9.49
N VAL A 112 1.95 -2.12 10.62
CA VAL A 112 1.77 -1.22 11.78
C VAL A 112 2.03 0.23 11.40
N LEU A 113 3.10 0.49 10.64
CA LEU A 113 3.44 1.84 10.16
C LEU A 113 2.39 2.37 9.18
N LEU A 114 1.90 1.55 8.26
CA LEU A 114 0.83 1.96 7.34
C LEU A 114 -0.46 2.30 8.11
N TYR A 115 -0.83 1.48 9.10
CA TYR A 115 -1.98 1.75 9.95
C TYR A 115 -1.81 3.05 10.75
N PHE A 116 -0.61 3.30 11.28
CA PHE A 116 -0.24 4.57 11.92
C PHE A 116 -0.45 5.75 10.96
N LEU A 117 0.02 5.66 9.72
CA LEU A 117 -0.16 6.72 8.73
C LEU A 117 -1.63 6.96 8.43
N ILE A 118 -2.42 5.91 8.23
CA ILE A 118 -3.86 6.02 7.92
C ILE A 118 -4.60 6.82 9.00
N ILE A 119 -4.42 6.45 10.28
CA ILE A 119 -5.15 7.08 11.38
C ILE A 119 -4.75 8.53 11.58
N ASN A 120 -3.46 8.85 11.42
CA ASN A 120 -2.98 10.21 11.66
C ASN A 120 -3.22 11.15 10.46
N LEU A 121 -3.26 10.62 9.24
CA LEU A 121 -3.32 11.44 8.02
C LEU A 121 -4.72 11.59 7.43
N LEU A 122 -5.61 10.63 7.64
CA LEU A 122 -6.99 10.70 7.15
C LEU A 122 -7.91 11.24 8.25
N THR A 123 -7.93 12.57 8.38
CA THR A 123 -8.63 13.27 9.47
C THR A 123 -10.05 13.69 9.14
N SER A 124 -10.43 13.65 7.87
CA SER A 124 -11.76 14.05 7.39
C SER A 124 -12.43 12.98 6.52
N PRO A 125 -13.78 12.93 6.46
CA PRO A 125 -14.49 12.01 5.59
C PRO A 125 -14.09 12.13 4.11
N ARG A 126 -13.74 13.34 3.67
CA ARG A 126 -13.27 13.60 2.30
C ARG A 126 -11.95 12.92 2.01
N GLU A 127 -10.99 12.99 2.94
CA GLU A 127 -9.67 12.35 2.79
C GLU A 127 -9.80 10.82 2.79
N VAL A 128 -10.65 10.27 3.67
CA VAL A 128 -10.97 8.83 3.67
C VAL A 128 -11.56 8.42 2.33
N ASN A 129 -12.56 9.15 1.82
CA ASN A 129 -13.18 8.86 0.53
C ASN A 129 -12.17 8.88 -0.63
N GLN A 130 -11.28 9.89 -0.66
CA GLN A 130 -10.21 9.97 -1.66
C GLN A 130 -9.24 8.78 -1.60
N PHE A 131 -8.85 8.38 -0.39
CA PHE A 131 -7.99 7.22 -0.17
C PHE A 131 -8.63 5.93 -0.68
N LEU A 132 -9.90 5.71 -0.36
CA LEU A 132 -10.66 4.54 -0.80
C LEU A 132 -10.85 4.52 -2.32
N TRP A 133 -11.19 5.66 -2.94
CA TRP A 133 -11.28 5.77 -4.39
C TRP A 133 -9.95 5.46 -5.08
N ALA A 134 -8.82 5.92 -4.52
CA ALA A 134 -7.51 5.61 -5.06
C ALA A 134 -7.24 4.08 -5.04
N MET A 135 -7.57 3.40 -3.94
CA MET A 135 -7.47 1.94 -3.86
C MET A 135 -8.36 1.24 -4.90
N LEU A 136 -9.61 1.69 -5.05
CA LEU A 136 -10.55 1.12 -6.02
C LEU A 136 -10.10 1.30 -7.47
N ILE A 137 -9.64 2.50 -7.83
CA ILE A 137 -9.12 2.77 -9.17
C ILE A 137 -7.92 1.87 -9.47
N CYS A 138 -7.00 1.73 -8.51
CA CYS A 138 -5.84 0.84 -8.67
C CYS A 138 -6.27 -0.62 -8.80
N ALA A 139 -7.21 -1.08 -7.98
CA ALA A 139 -7.76 -2.43 -8.06
C ALA A 139 -8.44 -2.70 -9.42
N CYS A 140 -9.21 -1.73 -9.95
CA CYS A 140 -9.79 -1.83 -11.29
C CYS A 140 -8.72 -1.95 -12.37
N VAL A 141 -7.63 -1.17 -12.30
CA VAL A 141 -6.51 -1.28 -13.23
C VAL A 141 -5.90 -2.69 -13.17
N LEU A 142 -5.61 -3.21 -11.97
CA LEU A 142 -5.09 -4.57 -11.79
C LEU A 142 -6.05 -5.64 -12.32
N ALA A 143 -7.35 -5.49 -12.09
CA ALA A 143 -8.39 -6.42 -12.55
C ALA A 143 -8.47 -6.45 -14.08
N VAL A 144 -8.53 -5.29 -14.74
CA VAL A 144 -8.55 -5.19 -16.20
C VAL A 144 -7.29 -5.81 -16.80
N SER A 145 -6.13 -5.54 -16.20
CA SER A 145 -4.87 -6.14 -16.62
C SER A 145 -4.85 -7.66 -16.46
N ALA A 146 -5.34 -8.19 -15.34
CA ALA A 146 -5.43 -9.64 -15.12
C ALA A 146 -6.35 -10.32 -16.14
N VAL A 147 -7.51 -9.73 -16.42
CA VAL A 147 -8.45 -10.22 -17.44
C VAL A 147 -7.82 -10.20 -18.83
N ARG A 148 -7.13 -9.12 -19.21
CA ARG A 148 -6.44 -9.02 -20.50
C ARG A 148 -5.39 -10.12 -20.66
N ARG A 149 -4.62 -10.41 -19.60
CA ARG A 149 -3.59 -11.46 -19.61
C ARG A 149 -4.18 -12.86 -19.73
N TYR A 150 -5.29 -13.10 -19.04
CA TYR A 150 -6.04 -14.35 -19.19
C TYR A 150 -6.45 -14.60 -20.64
N PHE A 151 -7.02 -13.59 -21.32
CA PHE A 151 -7.38 -13.69 -22.73
C PHE A 151 -6.17 -13.78 -23.68
N ALA A 152 -5.02 -13.23 -23.30
CA ALA A 152 -3.77 -13.35 -24.05
C ALA A 152 -3.07 -14.71 -23.87
N GLY A 153 -3.56 -15.56 -22.96
CA GLY A 153 -2.93 -16.84 -22.63
C GLY A 153 -1.63 -16.70 -21.83
N GLU A 154 -1.42 -15.56 -21.16
CA GLU A 154 -0.24 -15.29 -20.34
C GLU A 154 -0.37 -15.96 -18.96
N PHE A 155 0.05 -17.22 -18.88
CA PHE A 155 0.02 -18.01 -17.66
C PHE A 155 1.42 -18.26 -17.08
N GLU A 156 1.53 -18.18 -15.76
CA GLU A 156 2.68 -18.60 -14.97
C GLU A 156 2.51 -20.04 -14.45
N MET A 157 3.59 -20.62 -13.92
CA MET A 157 3.65 -22.00 -13.40
C MET A 157 3.06 -23.03 -14.39
N ALA A 158 3.60 -23.07 -15.61
CA ALA A 158 3.24 -24.05 -16.64
C ALA A 158 1.74 -24.08 -17.02
N GLY A 159 1.05 -22.92 -16.98
CA GLY A 159 -0.35 -22.82 -17.42
C GLY A 159 -1.39 -22.85 -16.29
N ILE A 160 -0.97 -23.00 -15.03
CA ILE A 160 -1.88 -23.22 -13.90
C ILE A 160 -2.35 -21.90 -13.27
N ARG A 161 -1.55 -20.83 -13.35
CA ARG A 161 -1.83 -19.55 -12.68
C ARG A 161 -1.78 -18.39 -13.66
N ILE A 162 -2.71 -17.43 -13.55
CA ILE A 162 -2.63 -16.19 -14.32
C ILE A 162 -1.44 -15.38 -13.79
N ALA A 163 -0.59 -14.87 -14.68
CA ALA A 163 0.52 -14.01 -14.28
C ALA A 163 -0.01 -12.69 -13.70
N GLY A 164 0.28 -12.38 -12.42
CA GLY A 164 -0.08 -11.09 -11.84
C GLY A 164 0.63 -9.94 -12.54
N LEU A 165 -0.05 -8.78 -12.70
CA LEU A 165 0.46 -7.64 -13.48
C LEU A 165 1.82 -7.12 -12.95
N VAL A 166 2.03 -7.23 -11.64
CA VAL A 166 3.15 -6.67 -10.89
C VAL A 166 3.58 -7.69 -9.84
N GLY A 167 4.83 -7.66 -9.40
CA GLY A 167 5.35 -8.62 -8.43
C GLY A 167 4.86 -8.38 -6.99
N GLY A 168 5.38 -9.18 -6.06
CA GLY A 168 4.99 -9.14 -4.63
C GLY A 168 3.58 -9.67 -4.40
N SER A 169 2.86 -9.13 -3.41
CA SER A 169 1.51 -9.62 -3.08
C SER A 169 0.50 -9.51 -4.23
N PHE A 170 0.65 -8.57 -5.17
CA PHE A 170 -0.26 -8.49 -6.34
C PHE A 170 0.18 -9.37 -7.51
N GLY A 171 1.31 -10.06 -7.38
CA GLY A 171 1.78 -11.07 -8.32
C GLY A 171 1.12 -12.42 -8.09
N ASP A 172 0.75 -12.70 -6.82
CA ASP A 172 0.02 -13.90 -6.47
C ASP A 172 -1.49 -13.70 -6.73
N PRO A 173 -2.12 -14.54 -7.58
CA PRO A 173 -3.54 -14.46 -7.88
C PRO A 173 -4.46 -14.52 -6.65
N ASN A 174 -4.05 -15.21 -5.58
CA ASN A 174 -4.87 -15.36 -4.38
C ASN A 174 -4.89 -14.07 -3.57
N ASP A 175 -3.73 -13.44 -3.37
CA ASP A 175 -3.61 -12.17 -2.68
C ASP A 175 -4.29 -11.04 -3.47
N LEU A 176 -4.19 -11.08 -4.81
CA LEU A 176 -4.94 -10.18 -5.69
C LEU A 176 -6.46 -10.37 -5.54
N ALA A 177 -6.95 -11.61 -5.57
CA ALA A 177 -8.37 -11.91 -5.37
C ALA A 177 -8.85 -11.47 -3.98
N LEU A 178 -8.06 -11.71 -2.92
CA LEU A 178 -8.35 -11.26 -1.56
C LEU A 178 -8.50 -9.73 -1.52
N SER A 179 -7.63 -9.00 -2.21
CA SER A 179 -7.74 -7.54 -2.29
C SER A 179 -9.07 -7.08 -2.91
N PHE A 180 -9.57 -7.79 -3.93
CA PHE A 180 -10.88 -7.50 -4.53
C PHE A 180 -12.03 -7.86 -3.61
N VAL A 181 -11.98 -8.99 -2.91
CA VAL A 181 -13.00 -9.40 -1.93
C VAL A 181 -13.14 -8.33 -0.83
N MET A 182 -12.03 -7.73 -0.41
CA MET A 182 -12.04 -6.66 0.60
C MET A 182 -12.56 -5.32 0.05
N LEU A 183 -12.32 -5.03 -1.24
CA LEU A 183 -12.64 -3.73 -1.84
C LEU A 183 -14.05 -3.66 -2.46
N ILE A 184 -14.61 -4.76 -2.94
CA ILE A 184 -15.93 -4.77 -3.62
C ILE A 184 -17.07 -4.31 -2.69
N PRO A 185 -17.21 -4.80 -1.44
CA PRO A 185 -18.27 -4.33 -0.54
C PRO A 185 -18.11 -2.83 -0.24
N LEU A 186 -16.86 -2.37 -0.16
CA LEU A 186 -16.53 -0.97 0.06
C LEU A 186 -16.96 -0.10 -1.13
N ALA A 187 -16.69 -0.56 -2.36
CA ALA A 187 -17.12 0.11 -3.58
C ALA A 187 -18.64 0.26 -3.65
N TYR A 188 -19.38 -0.80 -3.29
CA TYR A 188 -20.83 -0.77 -3.23
C TYR A 188 -21.36 0.26 -2.22
N PHE A 189 -20.77 0.32 -1.03
CA PHE A 189 -21.15 1.32 -0.04
C PHE A 189 -20.87 2.75 -0.52
N MET A 190 -19.71 2.98 -1.16
CA MET A 190 -19.32 4.28 -1.67
C MET A 190 -20.20 4.77 -2.83
N SER A 191 -20.69 3.87 -3.69
CA SER A 191 -21.61 4.23 -4.78
C SER A 191 -23.01 4.58 -4.28
N GLY A 192 -23.45 3.98 -3.17
CA GLY A 192 -24.68 4.35 -2.46
C GLY A 192 -24.57 5.70 -1.74
N ALA A 193 -23.44 5.94 -1.06
CA ALA A 193 -23.20 7.18 -0.30
C ALA A 193 -23.04 8.42 -1.19
N SER A 194 -22.75 8.26 -2.48
CA SER A 194 -22.68 9.38 -3.43
C SER A 194 -24.06 9.92 -3.86
N GLN A 195 -25.16 9.27 -3.47
CA GLN A 195 -26.53 9.62 -3.87
C GLN A 195 -27.33 10.36 -2.77
N SER A 196 -26.70 10.65 -1.61
CA SER A 196 -27.28 11.39 -0.48
C SER A 196 -26.55 12.70 -0.24
#